data_AF-A0AAV3WUT2-F1
#
_entry.id   AF-A0AAV3WUT2-F1
#
_cell.length_a   1.000
_cell.length_b   1.000
_cell.length_c   1.000
_cell.angle_alpha   90.00
_cell.angle_beta   90.00
_cell.angle_gamma   90.00
#
_symmetry.space_group_name_H-M   'P 1'
#
loop_
_entity.id
_entity.type
_entity.pdbx_description
1 polymer ?
#
loop_
_entity_poly.entity_id
_entity_poly.type
_entity_poly.pdbx_seq_one_letter_code
_entity_poly.pdbx_strand_id
1 'polypeptide(L)'
;MGNVKLTFYENYCGSVGKSGNDWSKKPIDNLDAQCRKYDLCFSHEKGANNKTCNKAFMRNLLPVIQSSNKYSTKHTVAVIAYKYFSNKI
;
A
#
# COMPACT_ATOMS: atom_id res chain seq x y z
N MET A 1 -17.40 13.09 7.48
CA MET A 1 -16.07 12.45 7.58
C MET A 1 -15.96 11.45 6.44
N GLY A 2 -15.40 11.89 5.30
CA GLY A 2 -15.35 11.06 4.08
C GLY A 2 -14.45 9.85 4.29
N ASN A 3 -15.00 8.66 4.13
CA ASN A 3 -14.23 7.43 4.00
C ASN A 3 -13.24 7.60 2.86
N VAL A 4 -11.96 7.82 3.18
CA VAL A 4 -10.87 7.72 2.20
C VAL A 4 -10.77 6.24 1.84
N LYS A 5 -11.63 5.81 0.92
CA LYS A 5 -11.46 4.58 0.17
C LYS A 5 -10.07 4.75 -0.44
N LEU A 6 -9.08 3.98 0.02
CA LEU A 6 -7.77 3.89 -0.62
C LEU A 6 -8.09 3.44 -2.04
N THR A 7 -8.27 4.42 -2.93
CA THR A 7 -8.75 4.25 -4.29
C THR A 7 -7.76 3.33 -4.95
N PHE A 8 -8.27 2.25 -5.54
CA PHE A 8 -7.49 1.28 -6.31
C PHE A 8 -6.46 2.03 -7.17
N TYR A 9 -5.21 1.94 -6.78
CA TYR A 9 -4.09 2.47 -7.51
C TYR A 9 -3.41 1.27 -8.17
N GLU A 10 -3.51 1.22 -9.50
CA GLU A 10 -2.92 0.16 -10.31
C GLU A 10 -3.43 -1.26 -9.92
N ASN A 11 -2.57 -2.28 -9.95
CA ASN A 11 -2.99 -3.68 -9.83
C ASN A 11 -3.11 -4.20 -8.39
N TYR A 12 -2.41 -3.58 -7.43
CA TYR A 12 -2.23 -4.10 -6.08
C TYR A 12 -2.49 -3.08 -4.96
N CYS A 13 -2.39 -1.77 -5.19
CA CYS A 13 -2.73 -0.80 -4.14
C CYS A 13 -4.25 -0.64 -4.01
N GLY A 14 -4.87 -1.20 -2.97
CA GLY A 14 -6.31 -1.10 -2.75
C GLY A 14 -6.72 -1.41 -1.31
N SER A 15 -7.97 -1.80 -1.11
CA SER A 15 -8.44 -2.24 0.22
C SER A 15 -7.64 -3.46 0.70
N VAL A 16 -7.10 -3.35 1.91
CA VAL A 16 -6.28 -4.36 2.58
C VAL A 16 -6.93 -5.73 2.52
N GLY A 17 -6.17 -6.75 2.11
CA GLY A 17 -6.64 -8.14 2.14
C GLY A 17 -7.69 -8.48 1.09
N LYS A 18 -7.83 -7.67 0.02
CA LYS A 18 -8.53 -8.16 -1.17
C LYS A 18 -7.73 -9.29 -1.80
N SER A 19 -8.15 -10.51 -1.47
CA SER A 19 -7.86 -11.78 -2.13
C SER A 19 -8.44 -11.80 -3.57
N GLY A 20 -8.13 -10.77 -4.36
CA GLY A 20 -8.64 -10.54 -5.71
C GLY A 20 -7.68 -9.75 -6.60
N ASN A 21 -6.47 -9.43 -6.11
CA ASN A 21 -5.39 -9.03 -7.00
C ASN A 21 -5.00 -10.24 -7.84
N ASP A 22 -5.01 -10.07 -9.16
CA ASP A 22 -4.51 -11.09 -10.07
C ASP A 22 -2.98 -11.18 -9.88
N TRP A 23 -2.54 -12.17 -9.09
CA TRP A 23 -1.14 -12.41 -8.77
C TRP A 23 -0.28 -12.73 -10.00
N SER A 24 -0.89 -12.96 -11.16
CA SER A 24 -0.20 -13.11 -12.44
C SER A 24 0.20 -11.75 -13.06
N LYS A 25 -0.45 -10.65 -12.65
CA LYS A 25 -0.12 -9.31 -13.14
C LYS A 25 1.14 -8.77 -12.49
N LYS A 26 1.99 -8.13 -13.29
CA LYS A 26 3.16 -7.43 -12.75
C LYS A 26 2.73 -6.12 -12.11
N PRO A 27 3.41 -5.67 -11.04
CA PRO A 27 3.22 -4.32 -10.51
C PRO A 27 3.49 -3.29 -11.61
N ILE A 28 2.64 -2.28 -11.71
CA ILE A 28 2.76 -1.23 -12.75
C ILE A 28 3.90 -0.28 -12.39
N ASP A 29 4.11 -0.02 -11.10
CA ASP A 29 5.18 0.85 -10.63
C ASP A 29 5.72 0.43 -9.26
N ASN A 30 6.71 1.19 -8.76
CA ASN A 30 7.33 0.90 -7.46
C ASN A 30 6.36 0.99 -6.27
N LEU A 31 5.29 1.79 -6.37
CA LEU A 31 4.28 1.92 -5.31
C LEU A 31 3.40 0.67 -5.30
N ASP A 32 2.93 0.26 -6.48
CA ASP A 32 2.17 -0.95 -6.72
C ASP A 32 2.94 -2.20 -6.26
N ALA A 33 4.26 -2.22 -6.48
CA ALA A 33 5.12 -3.29 -5.99
C ALA A 33 5.20 -3.37 -4.46
N GLN A 34 5.14 -2.22 -3.76
CA GLN A 34 5.10 -2.23 -2.29
C GLN A 34 3.73 -2.70 -1.79
N CYS A 35 2.65 -2.32 -2.45
CA CYS A 35 1.31 -2.79 -2.12
C CYS A 35 1.18 -4.31 -2.29
N ARG A 36 1.74 -4.88 -3.37
CA ARG A 36 1.85 -6.34 -3.55
C ARG A 36 2.57 -7.02 -2.39
N LYS A 37 3.72 -6.48 -1.95
CA LYS A 37 4.47 -7.02 -0.81
C LYS A 37 3.66 -6.95 0.48
N TYR A 38 2.93 -5.87 0.69
CA TYR A 38 2.07 -5.70 1.85
C TYR A 38 0.94 -6.74 1.88
N ASP A 39 0.25 -6.94 0.76
CA ASP A 39 -0.82 -7.93 0.67
C ASP A 39 -0.32 -9.36 0.87
N LEU A 40 0.87 -9.70 0.36
CA LEU A 40 1.52 -10.99 0.66
C LEU A 40 1.80 -11.15 2.15
N CYS A 41 2.42 -10.15 2.77
CA CYS A 41 2.71 -10.16 4.20
C CYS A 41 1.41 -10.34 5.01
N PHE A 42 0.38 -9.58 4.67
CA PHE A 42 -0.92 -9.62 5.35
C PHE A 42 -1.64 -10.96 5.15
N SER A 43 -1.56 -11.57 3.95
CA SER A 43 -2.13 -12.88 3.66
C SER A 43 -1.44 -14.01 4.42
N HIS A 44 -0.12 -13.96 4.56
CA HIS A 44 0.64 -14.97 5.31
C HIS A 44 0.36 -14.92 6.81
N GLU A 45 0.03 -13.73 7.33
CA GLU A 45 -0.06 -13.48 8.76
C GLU A 45 -1.50 -13.49 9.30
N LYS A 46 -2.47 -13.89 8.47
CA LYS A 46 -3.86 -14.21 8.84
C LYS A 46 -4.61 -13.15 9.68
N GLY A 47 -4.47 -11.84 9.42
CA GLY A 47 -5.38 -10.90 10.07
C GLY A 47 -5.06 -9.40 10.02
N ALA A 48 -6.10 -8.62 10.35
CA ALA A 48 -6.22 -7.16 10.20
C ALA A 48 -5.29 -6.29 11.05
N ASN A 49 -4.44 -6.90 11.87
CA ASN A 49 -3.66 -6.20 12.89
C ASN A 49 -2.17 -6.56 12.86
N ASN A 50 -1.64 -6.83 11.66
CA ASN A 50 -0.21 -7.10 11.56
C ASN A 50 0.63 -5.81 11.53
N LYS A 51 0.94 -5.32 12.74
CA LYS A 51 1.84 -4.19 12.96
C LYS A 51 3.21 -4.38 12.29
N THR A 52 3.70 -5.61 12.14
CA THR A 52 4.97 -5.91 11.45
C THR A 52 4.87 -5.61 9.95
N CYS A 53 3.82 -6.10 9.29
CA CYS A 53 3.55 -5.78 7.88
C CYS A 53 3.32 -4.28 7.68
N ASN A 54 2.59 -3.62 8.58
CA ASN A 54 2.35 -2.18 8.53
C ASN A 54 3.67 -1.38 8.66
N LYS A 55 4.55 -1.74 9.60
CA LYS A 55 5.89 -1.12 9.74
C LYS A 55 6.73 -1.30 8.49
N ALA A 56 6.79 -2.53 7.96
CA ALA A 56 7.56 -2.83 6.77
C ALA A 56 7.03 -2.04 5.56
N PHE A 57 5.70 -1.99 5.39
CA PHE A 57 5.07 -1.23 4.32
C PHE A 57 5.37 0.26 4.42
N MET A 58 5.28 0.86 5.60
CA MET A 58 5.64 2.27 5.79
C MET A 58 7.11 2.57 5.48
N ARG A 59 8.04 1.71 5.92
CA ARG A 59 9.47 1.87 5.57
C ARG A 59 9.69 1.82 4.06
N ASN A 60 8.94 0.99 3.35
CA ASN A 60 9.03 0.87 1.90
C ASN A 60 8.34 2.04 1.16
N LEU A 61 7.34 2.69 1.74
CA LEU A 61 6.68 3.86 1.17
C LEU A 61 7.53 5.13 1.26
N LEU A 62 8.34 5.30 2.30
CA LEU A 62 9.24 6.45 2.48
C LEU A 62 10.09 6.78 1.24
N PRO A 63 10.88 5.85 0.67
CA PRO A 63 11.66 6.13 -0.52
C PRO A 63 10.79 6.39 -1.76
N VAL A 64 9.59 5.81 -1.83
CA VAL A 64 8.63 6.08 -2.92
C VAL A 64 8.10 7.51 -2.83
N ILE A 65 7.78 7.99 -1.63
CA ILE A 65 7.34 9.38 -1.39
C ILE A 65 8.48 10.35 -1.75
N GLN A 66 9.71 10.06 -1.32
CA GLN A 66 10.88 10.92 -1.57
C GLN A 66 11.29 10.99 -3.04
N SER A 67 11.13 9.90 -3.79
CA SER A 67 11.51 9.82 -5.21
C SER A 67 10.40 10.15 -6.20
N SER A 68 9.14 10.25 -5.75
CA SER A 68 8.00 10.55 -6.62
C SER A 68 7.79 12.05 -6.80
N ASN A 69 7.31 12.45 -7.98
CA ASN A 69 6.91 13.82 -8.22
C ASN A 69 5.71 14.17 -7.31
N LYS A 70 5.82 15.23 -6.51
CA LYS A 70 4.79 15.69 -5.56
C LYS A 70 3.40 15.91 -6.17
N TYR A 71 3.32 16.15 -7.48
CA TYR A 71 2.07 16.35 -8.21
C TYR A 71 1.52 15.07 -8.86
N SER A 72 2.24 13.95 -8.74
CA SER A 72 1.79 12.66 -9.29
C SER A 72 0.79 11.98 -8.35
N THR A 73 -0.19 11.29 -8.95
CA THR A 73 -1.12 10.43 -8.22
C THR A 73 -0.39 9.42 -7.33
N LYS A 74 0.73 8.88 -7.81
CA LYS A 74 1.63 8.00 -7.05
C LYS A 74 2.04 8.62 -5.71
N HIS A 75 2.52 9.87 -5.73
CA HIS A 75 2.96 10.55 -4.51
C HIS A 75 1.79 10.72 -3.54
N THR A 76 0.64 11.19 -4.03
CA THR A 76 -0.56 11.36 -3.22
C THR A 76 -1.01 10.05 -2.56
N VAL A 77 -1.07 8.96 -3.33
CA VAL A 77 -1.46 7.64 -2.83
C VAL A 77 -0.44 7.13 -1.80
N ALA A 78 0.86 7.26 -2.07
CA ALA A 78 1.91 6.84 -1.14
C ALA A 78 1.83 7.61 0.20
N VAL A 79 1.61 8.92 0.16
CA VAL A 79 1.47 9.75 1.36
C VAL A 79 0.19 9.40 2.15
N ILE A 80 -0.94 9.22 1.46
CA ILE A 80 -2.21 8.83 2.10
C ILE A 80 -2.04 7.45 2.76
N ALA A 81 -1.45 6.48 2.08
CA ALA A 81 -1.18 5.16 2.62
C ALA A 81 -0.26 5.25 3.84
N TYR A 82 0.85 5.98 3.75
CA TYR A 82 1.78 6.17 4.87
C TYR A 82 1.09 6.74 6.11
N LYS A 83 0.23 7.75 5.93
CA LYS A 83 -0.54 8.37 7.02
C LYS A 83 -1.66 7.48 7.57
N TYR A 84 -2.28 6.66 6.73
CA TYR A 84 -3.27 5.68 7.19
C TYR A 84 -2.60 4.64 8.10
N PHE A 85 -1.48 4.07 7.64
CA PHE A 85 -0.77 3.03 8.37
C PHE A 85 0.00 3.56 9.59
N SER A 86 0.38 4.83 9.64
CA SER A 86 1.01 5.42 10.84
C SER A 86 0.13 5.36 12.08
N ASN A 87 -1.20 5.34 11.89
CA ASN A 87 -2.18 5.21 12.97
C ASN A 87 -2.57 3.75 13.26
N LYS A 88 -1.93 2.79 12.58
CA LYS A 88 -2.21 1.34 12.64
C LYS A 88 -0.99 0.52 13.06
N ILE A 89 0.03 1.16 13.60
CA ILE A 89 1.26 0.53 14.12
C ILE A 89 1.24 0.37 15.64
#